data_AF-A0A936PJD6-F1
#
_entry.id   AF-A0A936PJD6-F1
#
_cell.length_a   1.000
_cell.length_b   1.000
_cell.length_c   1.000
_cell.angle_alpha   90.00
_cell.angle_beta   90.00
_cell.angle_gamma   90.00
#
_symmetry.space_group_name_H-M   'P 1'
#
loop_
_entity.id
_entity.type
_entity.pdbx_description
1 polymer ?
#
loop_
_entity_poly.entity_id
_entity_poly.type
_entity_poly.pdbx_seq_one_letter_code
_entity_poly.pdbx_strand_id
1 'polypeptide(L)'
;MSFRKFEDVKLICLNIWKFRQGAAVTLPGLGIITGNAASFDQGLLKHEFGHILQYRQCGFFFYWFRIAPVSFLSARRAGKEIHYNHMHCWTEWTANLISFHYFNSPEDWDHQHYPIKPSGSRISNPPHFMLKRTVVQLLN
;
A
#
# COMPACT_ATOMS: atom_id res chain seq x y z
N MET A 1 -9.58 -13.34 -20.03
CA MET A 1 -9.08 -12.65 -18.82
C MET A 1 -9.27 -13.59 -17.64
N SER A 2 -8.20 -14.01 -16.96
CA SER A 2 -8.31 -14.78 -15.72
C SER A 2 -8.52 -13.79 -14.57
N PHE A 3 -9.67 -13.83 -13.92
CA PHE A 3 -9.95 -12.97 -12.77
C PHE A 3 -9.40 -13.64 -11.51
N ARG A 4 -8.20 -13.23 -11.09
CA ARG A 4 -7.71 -13.53 -9.74
C ARG A 4 -8.27 -12.52 -8.76
N LYS A 5 -8.43 -12.94 -7.51
CA LYS A 5 -8.79 -12.07 -6.39
C LYS A 5 -7.69 -12.15 -5.35
N PHE A 6 -7.50 -11.06 -4.61
CA PHE A 6 -6.72 -11.02 -3.39
C PHE A 6 -7.64 -10.48 -2.31
N GLU A 7 -7.89 -11.28 -1.27
CA GLU A 7 -8.99 -11.05 -0.32
C GLU A 7 -10.33 -10.87 -1.08
N ASP A 8 -11.05 -9.78 -0.82
CA ASP A 8 -12.31 -9.42 -1.47
C ASP A 8 -12.13 -8.50 -2.70
N VAL A 9 -10.88 -8.21 -3.08
CA VAL A 9 -10.54 -7.23 -4.11
C VAL A 9 -10.11 -7.92 -5.42
N LYS A 10 -10.51 -7.35 -6.56
CA LYS A 10 -10.12 -7.86 -7.88
C LYS A 10 -8.62 -7.64 -8.11
N LEU A 11 -7.93 -8.67 -8.60
CA LEU A 11 -6.55 -8.59 -9.05
C LEU A 11 -6.52 -8.52 -10.58
N ILE A 12 -6.00 -7.42 -11.11
CA ILE A 12 -5.93 -7.16 -12.55
C ILE A 12 -4.46 -7.26 -12.97
N CYS A 13 -4.10 -8.38 -13.59
CA CYS A 13 -2.74 -8.60 -14.06
C CYS A 13 -2.54 -8.01 -15.45
N LEU A 14 -1.60 -7.07 -15.59
CA LEU A 14 -1.22 -6.46 -16.87
C LEU A 14 0.17 -6.95 -17.30
N ASN A 15 0.28 -7.37 -18.56
CA ASN A 15 1.56 -7.73 -19.17
C ASN A 15 2.19 -6.50 -19.87
N ILE A 16 2.43 -5.43 -19.11
CA ILE A 16 3.03 -4.19 -19.62
C ILE A 16 4.46 -4.08 -19.09
N TRP A 17 5.40 -3.69 -19.95
CA TRP A 17 6.84 -3.64 -19.63
C TRP A 17 7.16 -2.80 -18.38
N LYS A 18 6.44 -1.70 -18.15
CA LYS A 18 6.57 -0.84 -16.95
C LYS A 18 6.20 -1.52 -15.62
N PHE A 19 5.40 -2.59 -15.65
CA PHE A 19 4.99 -3.35 -14.47
C PHE A 19 5.87 -4.60 -14.22
N ARG A 20 6.92 -4.82 -15.04
CA ARG A 20 7.84 -5.96 -14.89
C ARG A 20 8.86 -5.79 -13.75
N GLN A 21 8.97 -4.60 -13.17
CA GLN A 21 9.93 -4.26 -12.11
C GLN A 21 9.35 -4.36 -10.69
N GLY A 22 8.31 -5.17 -10.47
CA GLY A 22 7.67 -5.26 -9.15
C GLY A 22 6.73 -4.10 -8.83
N ALA A 23 6.26 -3.38 -9.86
CA ALA A 23 5.27 -2.32 -9.66
C ALA A 23 3.87 -2.94 -9.53
N ALA A 24 3.12 -2.46 -8.55
CA ALA A 24 1.68 -2.59 -8.48
C ALA A 24 1.08 -1.20 -8.19
N VAL A 25 -0.24 -1.09 -8.35
CA VAL A 25 -0.98 0.10 -7.97
C VAL A 25 -2.37 -0.27 -7.51
N THR A 26 -2.77 0.35 -6.42
CA THR A 26 -4.12 0.23 -5.87
C THR A 26 -5.04 1.29 -6.46
N LEU A 27 -6.15 0.85 -7.03
CA LEU A 27 -7.26 1.71 -7.44
C LEU A 27 -8.52 1.30 -6.67
N PRO A 28 -8.85 2.00 -5.57
CA PRO A 28 -10.06 1.69 -4.82
C PRO A 28 -11.31 1.78 -5.70
N GLY A 29 -12.13 0.73 -5.68
CA GLY A 29 -13.31 0.57 -6.54
C GLY A 29 -13.08 -0.26 -7.81
N LEU A 30 -11.83 -0.38 -8.29
CA LEU A 30 -11.49 -1.24 -9.43
C LEU A 30 -10.75 -2.50 -8.99
N GLY A 31 -9.74 -2.33 -8.14
CA GLY A 31 -8.92 -3.43 -7.64
C GLY A 31 -7.44 -3.09 -7.52
N ILE A 32 -6.62 -4.13 -7.36
CA ILE A 32 -5.16 -4.05 -7.39
C ILE A 32 -4.70 -4.37 -8.81
N ILE A 33 -3.95 -3.47 -9.41
CA ILE A 33 -3.35 -3.66 -10.74
C ILE A 33 -1.88 -4.01 -10.55
N THR A 34 -1.44 -5.13 -11.13
CA THR A 34 -0.07 -5.65 -10.93
C THR A 34 0.51 -6.20 -12.23
N GLY A 35 1.84 -6.27 -12.32
CA GLY A 35 2.50 -7.11 -13.31
C GLY A 35 2.26 -8.61 -13.07
N ASN A 36 2.42 -9.43 -14.11
CA ASN A 36 2.23 -10.89 -13.99
C ASN A 36 3.13 -11.54 -12.92
N ALA A 37 4.42 -11.19 -12.87
CA ALA A 37 5.33 -11.72 -11.84
C ALA A 37 4.98 -11.21 -10.44
N ALA A 38 4.68 -9.91 -10.33
CA ALA A 38 4.28 -9.24 -9.10
C ALA A 38 2.94 -9.76 -8.52
N SER A 39 2.10 -10.40 -9.35
CA SER A 39 0.82 -10.99 -8.90
C SER A 39 0.96 -12.21 -7.98
N PHE A 40 2.17 -12.73 -7.80
CA PHE A 40 2.48 -13.82 -6.87
C PHE A 40 3.27 -13.34 -5.64
N ASP A 41 3.69 -12.08 -5.61
CA ASP A 41 4.40 -11.49 -4.48
C ASP A 41 3.41 -11.15 -3.37
N GLN A 42 3.33 -12.03 -2.37
CA GLN A 42 2.43 -11.86 -1.23
C GLN A 42 2.73 -10.57 -0.45
N GLY A 43 4.00 -10.16 -0.33
CA GLY A 43 4.36 -8.94 0.37
C GLY A 43 3.81 -7.71 -0.34
N LEU A 44 3.98 -7.65 -1.66
CA LEU A 44 3.47 -6.56 -2.49
C LEU A 44 1.94 -6.52 -2.47
N LEU A 45 1.28 -7.67 -2.56
CA LEU A 45 -0.19 -7.73 -2.49
C LEU A 45 -0.74 -7.27 -1.14
N LYS A 46 -0.10 -7.67 -0.05
CA LYS A 46 -0.44 -7.20 1.31
C LYS A 46 -0.26 -5.67 1.39
N HIS A 47 0.86 -5.14 0.89
CA HIS A 47 1.11 -3.70 0.82
C HIS A 47 0.02 -2.93 0.06
N GLU A 48 -0.31 -3.36 -1.16
CA GLU A 48 -1.37 -2.74 -1.97
C GLU A 48 -2.75 -2.84 -1.30
N PHE A 49 -3.04 -3.99 -0.66
CA PHE A 49 -4.25 -4.13 0.14
C PHE A 49 -4.28 -3.17 1.33
N GLY A 50 -3.12 -2.81 1.90
CA GLY A 50 -3.01 -1.73 2.87
C GLY A 50 -3.56 -0.39 2.38
N HIS A 51 -3.38 -0.04 1.10
CA HIS A 51 -4.00 1.14 0.51
C HIS A 51 -5.53 1.01 0.33
N ILE A 52 -6.04 -0.20 0.06
CA ILE A 52 -7.49 -0.45 0.09
C ILE A 52 -8.03 -0.23 1.52
N LEU A 53 -7.33 -0.72 2.54
CA LEU A 53 -7.72 -0.54 3.93
C LEU A 53 -7.68 0.94 4.34
N GLN A 54 -6.68 1.70 3.89
CA GLN A 54 -6.64 3.16 4.07
C GLN A 54 -7.86 3.85 3.44
N TYR A 55 -8.26 3.43 2.23
CA TYR A 55 -9.47 3.94 1.57
C TYR A 55 -10.72 3.62 2.40
N ARG A 56 -10.88 2.37 2.87
CA ARG A 56 -11.98 1.95 3.74
C ARG A 56 -12.00 2.75 5.05
N GLN A 57 -10.83 3.00 5.64
CA GLN A 57 -10.69 3.70 6.91
C GLN A 57 -11.00 5.20 6.83
N CYS A 58 -10.50 5.86 5.78
CA CYS A 58 -10.51 7.33 5.69
C CYS A 58 -11.61 7.85 4.75
N GLY A 59 -12.19 6.99 3.93
CA GLY A 59 -13.21 7.32 2.94
C GLY A 59 -12.64 7.94 1.66
N PHE A 60 -13.54 8.07 0.68
CA PHE A 60 -13.22 8.48 -0.69
C PHE A 60 -12.43 9.79 -0.77
N PHE A 61 -12.94 10.85 -0.16
CA PHE A 61 -12.33 12.18 -0.27
C PHE A 61 -10.93 12.21 0.33
N PHE A 62 -10.73 11.65 1.52
CA PHE A 62 -9.43 11.69 2.14
C PHE A 62 -8.40 10.87 1.36
N TYR A 63 -8.79 9.68 0.89
CA TYR A 63 -7.89 8.86 0.09
C TYR A 63 -7.45 9.56 -1.20
N TRP A 64 -8.40 10.03 -2.01
CA TRP A 64 -8.09 10.60 -3.32
C TRP A 64 -7.43 11.98 -3.27
N PHE A 65 -7.71 12.79 -2.24
CA PHE A 65 -7.13 14.14 -2.13
C PHE A 65 -5.91 14.24 -1.21
N ARG A 66 -5.63 13.24 -0.36
CA ARG A 66 -4.49 13.27 0.57
C ARG A 66 -3.55 12.08 0.45
N ILE A 67 -4.08 10.86 0.37
CA ILE A 67 -3.25 9.65 0.34
C ILE A 67 -2.67 9.42 -1.05
N ALA A 68 -3.52 9.25 -2.07
CA ALA A 68 -3.09 8.92 -3.42
C ALA A 68 -2.12 9.95 -4.02
N PRO A 69 -2.32 11.28 -3.87
CA PRO A 69 -1.38 12.27 -4.41
C PRO A 69 -0.01 12.22 -3.71
N VAL A 70 0.01 12.03 -2.39
CA VAL A 70 1.26 11.97 -1.62
C VAL A 70 2.03 10.69 -1.92
N SER A 71 1.34 9.54 -1.95
CA SER A 71 1.92 8.27 -2.35
C SER A 71 2.53 8.37 -3.76
N PHE A 72 1.77 8.85 -4.75
CA PHE A 72 2.26 9.04 -6.11
C PHE A 72 3.48 9.98 -6.21
N LEU A 73 3.46 11.12 -5.52
CA LEU A 73 4.59 12.05 -5.51
C LEU A 73 5.83 11.42 -4.89
N SER A 74 5.67 10.66 -3.81
CA SER A 74 6.80 9.96 -3.16
C SER A 74 7.36 8.83 -4.03
N ALA A 75 6.53 8.04 -4.72
CA ALA A 75 6.97 7.03 -5.68
C ALA A 75 7.72 7.68 -6.86
N ARG A 76 7.19 8.78 -7.41
CA ARG A 76 7.84 9.55 -8.48
C ARG A 76 9.18 10.12 -8.03
N ARG A 77 9.30 10.53 -6.77
CA ARG A 77 10.54 11.04 -6.20
C ARG A 77 11.59 9.94 -6.03
N ALA A 78 11.20 8.76 -5.55
CA ALA A 78 12.10 7.60 -5.47
C ALA A 78 12.64 7.18 -6.85
N GLY A 79 11.81 7.28 -7.90
CA GLY A 79 12.27 7.04 -9.28
C GLY A 79 13.27 8.08 -9.82
N LYS A 80 13.46 9.22 -9.15
CA LYS A 80 14.38 10.29 -9.55
C LYS A 80 15.59 10.42 -8.62
N GLU A 81 15.40 10.18 -7.32
CA GLU A 81 16.40 10.37 -6.27
C GLU A 81 16.80 9.00 -5.70
N ILE A 82 18.04 8.56 -5.95
CA ILE A 82 18.52 7.21 -5.59
C ILE A 82 18.52 6.95 -4.08
N HIS A 83 18.60 8.01 -3.26
CA HIS A 83 18.63 7.93 -1.79
C HIS A 83 17.27 8.17 -1.15
N TYR A 84 16.23 8.45 -1.93
CA TYR A 84 14.89 8.68 -1.40
C TYR A 84 14.14 7.36 -1.25
N ASN A 85 13.87 6.95 -0.01
CA ASN A 85 13.07 5.76 0.25
C ASN A 85 11.57 6.09 0.29
N HIS A 86 10.84 5.62 -0.72
CA HIS A 86 9.38 5.75 -0.82
C HIS A 86 8.65 5.15 0.39
N MET A 87 9.10 3.99 0.88
CA MET A 87 8.43 3.24 1.95
C MET A 87 8.43 3.95 3.32
N HIS A 88 9.22 5.02 3.46
CA HIS A 88 9.25 5.84 4.67
C HIS A 88 8.22 6.98 4.63
N CYS A 89 7.57 7.22 3.48
CA CYS A 89 6.45 8.14 3.39
C CYS A 89 5.28 7.63 4.23
N TRP A 90 4.56 8.53 4.90
CA TRP A 90 3.49 8.14 5.82
C TRP A 90 2.38 7.35 5.16
N THR A 91 2.10 7.62 3.88
CA THR A 91 1.10 6.87 3.12
C THR A 91 1.50 5.41 2.98
N GLU A 92 2.80 5.11 2.89
CA GLU A 92 3.31 3.76 2.66
C GLU A 92 3.42 2.98 3.97
N TRP A 93 4.15 3.51 4.98
CA TRP A 93 4.33 2.76 6.22
C TRP A 93 3.03 2.59 7.00
N THR A 94 2.07 3.52 6.87
CA THR A 94 0.74 3.31 7.48
C THR A 94 -0.11 2.30 6.69
N ALA A 95 0.03 2.21 5.36
CA ALA A 95 -0.60 1.14 4.59
C ALA A 95 -0.06 -0.23 5.04
N ASN A 96 1.27 -0.34 5.20
CA ASN A 96 1.93 -1.54 5.73
C ASN A 96 1.46 -1.86 7.15
N LEU A 97 1.38 -0.86 8.04
CA LEU A 97 0.93 -1.05 9.42
C LEU A 97 -0.51 -1.58 9.50
N ILE A 98 -1.44 -0.97 8.75
CA ILE A 98 -2.85 -1.38 8.75
C ILE A 98 -2.99 -2.79 8.14
N SER A 99 -2.26 -3.08 7.06
CA SER A 99 -2.20 -4.41 6.46
C SER A 99 -1.62 -5.45 7.44
N PHE A 100 -0.50 -5.16 8.08
CA PHE A 100 0.14 -6.05 9.06
C PHE A 100 -0.85 -6.47 10.14
N HIS A 101 -1.59 -5.53 10.71
CA HIS A 101 -2.62 -5.82 11.69
C HIS A 101 -3.83 -6.57 11.11
N TYR A 102 -4.26 -6.26 9.88
CA TYR A 102 -5.34 -6.98 9.20
C TYR A 102 -5.01 -8.47 9.02
N PHE A 103 -3.77 -8.78 8.65
CA PHE A 103 -3.28 -10.15 8.50
C PHE A 103 -2.86 -10.80 9.83
N ASN A 104 -3.38 -10.33 10.96
CA ASN A 104 -3.10 -10.84 12.31
C ASN A 104 -1.61 -10.81 12.70
N SER A 105 -0.88 -9.77 12.27
CA SER A 105 0.52 -9.54 12.66
C SER A 105 1.43 -10.74 12.35
N PRO A 106 1.52 -11.15 11.07
CA PRO A 106 2.16 -12.41 10.71
C PRO A 106 3.67 -12.37 11.02
N GLU A 107 4.22 -13.49 11.49
CA GLU A 107 5.62 -13.58 11.91
C GLU A 107 6.61 -13.40 10.74
N ASP A 108 6.19 -13.74 9.53
CA ASP A 108 6.98 -13.67 8.29
C ASP A 108 6.89 -12.30 7.59
N TRP A 109 6.44 -11.25 8.29
CA TRP A 109 6.34 -9.92 7.69
C TRP A 109 7.73 -9.34 7.36
N ASP A 110 7.94 -9.00 6.08
CA ASP A 110 9.18 -8.39 5.62
C ASP A 110 9.26 -6.91 6.04
N HIS A 111 9.80 -6.68 7.24
CA HIS A 111 9.98 -5.34 7.79
C HIS A 111 11.03 -4.49 7.07
N GLN A 112 11.88 -5.10 6.23
CA GLN A 112 12.89 -4.39 5.47
C GLN A 112 12.28 -3.72 4.24
N HIS A 113 11.42 -4.42 3.52
CA HIS A 113 10.74 -3.88 2.33
C HIS A 113 9.42 -3.20 2.67
N TYR A 114 8.71 -3.66 3.71
CA TYR A 114 7.41 -3.14 4.12
C TYR A 114 7.43 -2.67 5.58
N PRO A 115 8.16 -1.58 5.90
CA PRO A 115 8.23 -1.07 7.26
C PRO A 115 6.85 -0.63 7.77
N ILE A 116 6.53 -0.98 9.02
CA ILE A 116 5.26 -0.63 9.70
C ILE A 116 5.38 0.62 10.59
N LYS A 117 6.56 1.22 10.61
CA LYS A 117 6.88 2.45 11.33
C LYS A 117 7.91 3.23 10.53
N PRO A 118 7.94 4.57 10.64
CA PRO A 118 8.94 5.35 9.95
C PRO A 118 10.34 5.03 10.51
N SER A 119 11.35 5.05 9.65
CA SER A 119 12.76 5.00 10.05
C SER A 119 13.50 6.25 9.54
N GLY A 120 14.32 6.87 10.40
CA GLY A 120 15.09 8.07 10.08
C GLY A 120 14.50 9.40 10.57
N SER A 121 15.26 10.48 10.41
CA SER A 121 15.04 11.80 11.03
C SER A 121 14.05 12.72 10.29
N ARG A 122 13.65 12.39 9.05
CA ARG A 122 12.66 13.14 8.27
C ARG A 122 11.38 12.33 8.14
N ILE A 123 10.60 12.32 9.22
CA ILE A 123 9.33 11.61 9.29
C ILE A 123 8.24 12.53 8.74
N SER A 124 7.67 12.18 7.59
CA SER A 124 6.33 12.68 7.28
C SER A 124 5.36 11.99 8.24
N ASN A 125 4.58 12.76 9.01
CA ASN A 125 3.66 12.20 10.00
C ASN A 125 2.26 12.04 9.39
N PRO A 126 1.59 10.90 9.61
CA PRO A 126 0.19 10.76 9.25
C PRO A 126 -0.66 11.67 10.14
N PRO A 127 -1.82 12.15 9.66
CA PRO A 127 -2.82 12.76 10.51
C PRO A 127 -3.15 11.90 11.73
N HIS A 128 -3.29 12.56 12.89
CA HIS A 128 -3.44 11.90 14.19
C HIS A 128 -4.62 10.91 14.27
N PHE A 129 -5.70 11.13 13.50
CA PHE A 129 -6.87 10.25 13.52
C PHE A 129 -6.62 8.88 12.86
N MET A 130 -5.65 8.76 11.94
CA MET A 130 -5.38 7.48 11.26
C MET A 130 -4.74 6.44 12.18
N LEU A 131 -3.98 6.87 13.18
CA LEU A 131 -3.35 5.97 14.15
C LEU A 131 -4.29 5.56 15.29
N LYS A 132 -5.50 6.13 15.35
CA LYS A 132 -6.45 5.92 16.47
C LYS A 132 -7.57 4.92 16.17
N ARG A 133 -7.81 4.56 14.90
CA ARG A 133 -8.80 3.53 14.55
C ARG A 133 -8.12 2.17 14.53
N THR A 134 -8.47 1.31 15.47
CA THR A 134 -8.05 -0.10 15.48
C THR A 134 -8.62 -0.82 14.26
N VAL A 135 -7.83 -1.71 13.66
CA VAL A 135 -8.17 -2.50 12.46
C VAL A 135 -9.50 -3.26 12.60
N VAL A 136 -9.91 -3.58 13.82
CA VAL A 136 -11.20 -4.17 14.18
C VAL A 136 -12.41 -3.40 13.62
N GLN A 137 -12.29 -2.10 13.35
CA GLN A 137 -13.37 -1.28 12.78
C GLN A 137 -13.46 -1.31 11.24
N LEU A 138 -12.51 -1.95 10.55
CA LEU A 138 -12.42 -1.99 9.08
C LEU A 138 -12.99 -3.27 8.46
N LEU A 139 -13.45 -4.20 9.30
CA LEU A 139 -13.98 -5.52 8.93
C LEU A 139 -15.51 -5.58 8.91
N ASN A 140 -16.20 -4.48 9.22
CA ASN A 140 -17.67 -4.37 9.21
C ASN A 140 -18.17 -3.60 7.99
#